data_AF-A0A497HSV3-F1
#
_entry.id   AF-A0A497HSV3-F1
#
_cell.length_a   1.000
_cell.length_b   1.000
_cell.length_c   1.000
_cell.angle_alpha   90.00
_cell.angle_beta   90.00
_cell.angle_gamma   90.00
#
_symmetry.space_group_name_H-M   'P 1'
#
loop_
_entity.id
_entity.type
_entity.pdbx_description
1 polymer ?
#
loop_
_entity_poly.entity_id
_entity_poly.type
_entity_poly.pdbx_seq_one_letter_code
_entity_poly.pdbx_strand_id
1 'polypeptide(L)'
;MDPRLWSKDEERIFFKKTLEIATPEQLFYLTDNGRFLAYWPKKYKGKKTTLQSRNAFIGSYTEKWIKDLLTPLAREFEAYAIHNVVCDEIGLGERSPADVAIVKTPKREQKPEDILLLVEVKMSIVWNWEYHPESGDLDCIGDFTTHQGNPGLLRSDTMLKAIGKSINIRVSGYQSSKIPIIVIGNTPIMKTYYKKVDFLKKAGIIQGFYSVNPNPLDKPSKNNIKSTPEKGFLRVDKINELYNNLEHIIEEDKEFFSSMLPKKELGRIIEVANREPTYEKKAEKFLILLRGIKNE
;
A
#
# COMPACT_ATOMS: atom_id res chain seq x y z
N MET A 1 -16.23 16.63 6.99
CA MET A 1 -16.06 15.57 8.00
C MET A 1 -14.58 15.28 8.09
N ASP A 2 -14.06 15.14 9.30
CA ASP A 2 -12.67 14.71 9.53
C ASP A 2 -12.49 13.29 8.94
N PRO A 3 -11.42 13.00 8.18
CA PRO A 3 -11.23 11.70 7.57
C PRO A 3 -11.15 10.61 8.64
N ARG A 4 -12.07 9.65 8.60
CA ARG A 4 -12.08 8.51 9.52
C ARG A 4 -11.21 7.39 8.97
N LEU A 5 -10.54 6.66 9.86
CA LEU A 5 -9.78 5.46 9.52
C LEU A 5 -10.70 4.26 9.22
N TRP A 6 -10.16 3.20 8.64
CA TRP A 6 -10.93 2.00 8.25
C TRP A 6 -11.55 1.33 9.47
N SER A 7 -12.81 0.92 9.35
CA SER A 7 -13.61 0.33 10.43
C SER A 7 -14.69 -0.61 9.90
N LYS A 8 -15.38 -1.31 10.81
CA LYS A 8 -16.54 -2.14 10.47
C LYS A 8 -17.65 -1.32 9.79
N ASP A 9 -17.84 -0.07 10.20
CA ASP A 9 -18.85 0.80 9.60
C ASP A 9 -18.53 1.10 8.13
N GLU A 10 -17.25 1.29 7.79
CA GLU A 10 -16.86 1.51 6.40
C GLU A 10 -16.97 0.26 5.53
N GLU A 11 -16.71 -0.94 6.08
CA GLU A 11 -17.02 -2.19 5.38
C GLU A 11 -18.52 -2.38 5.17
N ARG A 12 -19.34 -2.03 6.17
CA ARG A 12 -20.80 -2.06 6.03
C ARG A 12 -21.28 -1.09 4.94
N ILE A 13 -20.71 0.12 4.89
CA ILE A 13 -21.00 1.09 3.81
C ILE A 13 -20.60 0.52 2.45
N PHE A 14 -19.42 -0.12 2.36
CA PHE A 14 -18.99 -0.80 1.13
C PHE A 14 -20.03 -1.84 0.68
N PHE A 15 -20.44 -2.75 1.56
CA PHE A 15 -21.39 -3.81 1.19
C PHE A 15 -22.73 -3.23 0.77
N LYS A 16 -23.29 -2.28 1.53
CA LYS A 16 -24.57 -1.65 1.20
C LYS A 16 -24.54 -0.98 -0.17
N LYS A 17 -23.53 -0.13 -0.43
CA LYS A 17 -23.37 0.55 -1.72
C LYS A 17 -23.15 -0.42 -2.88
N THR A 18 -22.44 -1.51 -2.64
CA THR A 18 -22.15 -2.47 -3.72
C THR A 18 -23.37 -3.35 -4.02
N LEU A 19 -24.19 -3.69 -3.01
CA LEU A 19 -25.44 -4.43 -3.18
C LEU A 19 -26.50 -3.65 -3.98
N GLU A 20 -26.37 -2.32 -4.10
CA GLU A 20 -27.23 -1.50 -5.00
C GLU A 20 -26.96 -1.80 -6.49
N ILE A 21 -25.79 -2.34 -6.84
CA ILE A 21 -25.34 -2.55 -8.22
C ILE A 21 -24.88 -3.99 -8.52
N ALA A 22 -24.81 -4.86 -7.51
CA ALA A 22 -24.31 -6.23 -7.62
C ALA A 22 -25.20 -7.20 -6.85
N THR A 23 -25.28 -8.44 -7.30
CA THR A 23 -26.07 -9.46 -6.60
C THR A 23 -25.33 -9.95 -5.35
N PRO A 24 -26.05 -10.48 -4.34
CA PRO A 24 -25.43 -11.05 -3.14
C PRO A 24 -24.37 -12.12 -3.45
N GLU A 25 -24.59 -12.96 -4.46
CA GLU A 25 -23.67 -14.03 -4.89
C GLU A 25 -22.36 -13.47 -5.45
N GLN A 26 -22.32 -12.21 -5.87
CA GLN A 26 -21.09 -11.54 -6.29
C GLN A 26 -20.25 -11.02 -5.12
N LEU A 27 -20.83 -10.93 -3.91
CA LEU A 27 -20.20 -10.35 -2.71
C LEU A 27 -20.03 -11.34 -1.56
N PHE A 28 -20.88 -12.36 -1.51
CA PHE A 28 -20.95 -13.33 -0.44
C PHE A 28 -20.91 -14.76 -0.98
N TYR A 29 -20.31 -15.65 -0.20
CA TYR A 29 -20.41 -17.09 -0.40
C TYR A 29 -21.77 -17.58 0.08
N LEU A 30 -22.45 -18.40 -0.72
CA LEU A 30 -23.65 -19.10 -0.31
C LEU A 30 -23.28 -20.46 0.30
N THR A 31 -23.60 -20.67 1.56
CA THR A 31 -23.40 -21.96 2.26
C THR A 31 -24.46 -22.99 1.86
N ASP A 32 -24.19 -24.27 2.15
CA ASP A 32 -25.14 -25.37 1.90
C ASP A 32 -26.47 -25.20 2.66
N ASN A 33 -26.49 -24.40 3.72
CA ASN A 33 -27.69 -24.07 4.50
C ASN A 33 -28.27 -22.68 4.18
N GLY A 34 -27.94 -22.10 3.02
CA GLY A 34 -28.58 -20.89 2.50
C GLY A 34 -28.09 -19.56 3.11
N ARG A 35 -26.96 -19.53 3.81
CA ARG A 35 -26.41 -18.31 4.42
C ARG A 35 -25.45 -17.61 3.48
N PHE A 36 -25.51 -16.29 3.43
CA PHE A 36 -24.59 -15.45 2.66
C PHE A 36 -23.46 -14.92 3.55
N LEU A 37 -22.24 -15.41 3.35
CA LEU A 37 -21.08 -15.09 4.20
C LEU A 37 -19.95 -14.44 3.42
N ALA A 38 -19.31 -13.39 3.96
CA ALA A 38 -18.15 -12.77 3.33
C ALA A 38 -16.94 -13.71 3.30
N TYR A 39 -16.79 -14.59 4.29
CA TYR A 39 -15.78 -15.62 4.26
C TYR A 39 -16.31 -16.94 4.83
N TRP A 40 -15.78 -18.04 4.31
CA TRP A 40 -15.98 -19.35 4.90
C TRP A 40 -15.50 -19.36 6.36
N PRO A 41 -16.36 -19.68 7.34
CA PRO A 41 -15.95 -19.83 8.74
C PRO A 41 -14.87 -20.91 8.89
N LYS A 42 -13.92 -20.77 9.82
CA LYS A 42 -12.82 -21.74 10.00
C LYS A 42 -13.28 -23.18 10.17
N LYS A 43 -14.42 -23.38 10.83
CA LYS A 43 -15.01 -24.70 11.11
C LYS A 43 -15.97 -25.20 10.02
N TYR A 44 -16.13 -24.48 8.91
CA TYR A 44 -17.04 -24.87 7.82
C TYR A 44 -16.51 -26.11 7.07
N LYS A 45 -17.35 -27.16 7.01
CA LYS A 45 -17.06 -28.47 6.41
C LYS A 45 -17.80 -28.74 5.09
N GLY A 46 -18.76 -27.89 4.72
CA GLY A 46 -19.56 -28.06 3.51
C GLY A 46 -18.79 -27.79 2.22
N LYS A 47 -19.50 -27.88 1.08
CA LYS A 47 -18.91 -27.58 -0.23
C LYS A 47 -18.55 -26.10 -0.31
N LYS A 48 -17.40 -25.80 -0.90
CA LYS A 48 -16.89 -24.42 -1.04
C LYS A 48 -16.81 -24.04 -2.50
N THR A 49 -17.15 -22.79 -2.77
CA THR A 49 -16.98 -22.13 -4.06
C THR A 49 -15.91 -21.05 -3.95
N THR A 50 -15.52 -20.49 -5.09
CA THR A 50 -14.57 -19.37 -5.18
C THR A 50 -15.32 -18.11 -5.58
N LEU A 51 -15.03 -17.00 -4.91
CA LEU A 51 -15.67 -15.71 -5.17
C LEU A 51 -14.62 -14.70 -5.65
N GLN A 52 -14.56 -14.49 -6.97
CA GLN A 52 -13.57 -13.60 -7.58
C GLN A 52 -14.07 -12.15 -7.71
N SER A 53 -15.36 -11.96 -8.03
CA SER A 53 -16.00 -10.65 -8.28
C SER A 53 -15.80 -9.65 -7.14
N ARG A 54 -15.94 -10.08 -5.88
CA ARG A 54 -15.77 -9.20 -4.72
C ARG A 54 -14.42 -8.49 -4.70
N ASN A 55 -13.35 -9.17 -5.11
CA ASN A 55 -12.00 -8.59 -5.02
C ASN A 55 -11.88 -7.35 -5.91
N ALA A 56 -12.57 -7.31 -7.04
CA ALA A 56 -12.61 -6.13 -7.92
C ALA A 56 -13.37 -4.96 -7.26
N PHE A 57 -14.56 -5.25 -6.69
CA PHE A 57 -15.36 -4.22 -6.02
C PHE A 57 -14.65 -3.59 -4.83
N ILE A 58 -14.09 -4.41 -3.92
CA ILE A 58 -13.40 -3.87 -2.75
C ILE A 58 -12.10 -3.16 -3.13
N GLY A 59 -11.40 -3.61 -4.16
CA GLY A 59 -10.22 -2.92 -4.70
C GLY A 59 -10.57 -1.50 -5.13
N SER A 60 -11.52 -1.35 -6.05
CA SER A 60 -11.95 -0.03 -6.54
C SER A 60 -12.49 0.87 -5.42
N TYR A 61 -13.27 0.31 -4.48
CA TYR A 61 -13.77 1.06 -3.33
C TYR A 61 -12.64 1.59 -2.44
N THR A 62 -11.67 0.75 -2.12
CA THR A 62 -10.57 1.11 -1.21
C THR A 62 -9.57 2.06 -1.86
N GLU A 63 -9.32 1.96 -3.17
CA GLU A 63 -8.52 2.95 -3.91
C GLU A 63 -9.15 4.35 -3.85
N LYS A 64 -10.45 4.45 -4.12
CA LYS A 64 -11.18 5.71 -3.99
C LYS A 64 -11.15 6.23 -2.56
N TRP A 65 -11.37 5.35 -1.59
CA TRP A 65 -11.35 5.70 -0.16
C TRP A 65 -9.96 6.22 0.28
N ILE A 66 -8.87 5.62 -0.19
CA ILE A 66 -7.50 6.08 0.10
C ILE A 66 -7.22 7.42 -0.59
N LYS A 67 -7.65 7.60 -1.84
CA LYS A 67 -7.52 8.89 -2.53
C LYS A 67 -8.25 10.01 -1.75
N ASP A 68 -9.45 9.73 -1.24
CA ASP A 68 -10.19 10.70 -0.41
C ASP A 68 -9.52 10.90 0.97
N LEU A 69 -8.98 9.84 1.58
CA LEU A 69 -8.21 9.90 2.83
C LEU A 69 -6.95 10.78 2.69
N LEU A 70 -6.28 10.75 1.55
CA LEU A 70 -5.05 11.50 1.30
C LEU A 70 -5.29 12.90 0.70
N THR A 71 -6.52 13.22 0.32
CA THR A 71 -6.86 14.52 -0.28
C THR A 71 -6.53 15.71 0.64
N PRO A 72 -6.79 15.67 1.96
CA PRO A 72 -6.40 16.77 2.86
C PRO A 72 -4.89 16.99 2.90
N LEU A 73 -4.10 15.92 3.09
CA LEU A 73 -2.64 15.99 3.08
C LEU A 73 -2.11 16.54 1.74
N ALA A 74 -2.65 16.08 0.61
CA ALA A 74 -2.21 16.57 -0.70
C ALA A 74 -2.39 18.10 -0.84
N ARG A 75 -3.45 18.67 -0.25
CA ARG A 75 -3.69 20.13 -0.29
C ARG A 75 -2.66 20.92 0.51
N GLU A 76 -2.07 20.35 1.56
CA GLU A 76 -1.00 20.98 2.33
C GLU A 76 0.25 21.19 1.47
N PHE A 77 0.45 20.36 0.46
CA PHE A 77 1.52 20.45 -0.53
C PHE A 77 1.12 21.18 -1.83
N GLU A 78 -0.02 21.89 -1.85
CA GLU A 78 -0.59 22.49 -3.07
C GLU A 78 -0.75 21.47 -4.23
N ALA A 79 -1.01 20.21 -3.87
CA ALA A 79 -1.02 19.06 -4.75
C ALA A 79 -2.39 18.35 -4.77
N TYR A 80 -2.47 17.25 -5.52
CA TYR A 80 -3.69 16.47 -5.75
C TYR A 80 -3.47 15.01 -5.38
N ALA A 81 -4.43 14.41 -4.67
CA ALA A 81 -4.53 12.97 -4.55
C ALA A 81 -5.41 12.43 -5.69
N ILE A 82 -4.84 11.58 -6.54
CA ILE A 82 -5.53 10.99 -7.69
C ILE A 82 -5.31 9.47 -7.76
N HIS A 83 -6.10 8.80 -8.59
CA HIS A 83 -6.08 7.34 -8.78
C HIS A 83 -5.62 6.96 -10.19
N ASN A 84 -5.12 5.72 -10.36
CA ASN A 84 -4.72 5.15 -11.64
C ASN A 84 -3.64 5.95 -12.40
N VAL A 85 -2.63 6.44 -11.68
CA VAL A 85 -1.55 7.27 -12.25
C VAL A 85 -0.66 6.48 -13.18
N VAL A 86 -0.42 7.05 -14.37
CA VAL A 86 0.45 6.51 -15.41
C VAL A 86 1.69 7.40 -15.53
N CYS A 87 2.86 6.78 -15.55
CA CYS A 87 4.15 7.43 -15.79
C CYS A 87 5.10 6.36 -16.36
N ASP A 88 5.19 6.32 -17.70
CA ASP A 88 5.93 5.27 -18.41
C ASP A 88 7.43 5.33 -18.10
N GLU A 89 7.98 6.52 -17.83
CA GLU A 89 9.40 6.75 -17.50
C GLU A 89 9.86 6.02 -16.22
N ILE A 90 8.92 5.69 -15.33
CA ILE A 90 9.19 4.92 -14.10
C ILE A 90 8.49 3.56 -14.10
N GLY A 91 8.09 3.07 -15.28
CA GLY A 91 7.52 1.73 -15.45
C GLY A 91 6.08 1.60 -14.95
N LEU A 92 5.35 2.70 -14.80
CA LEU A 92 3.92 2.74 -14.47
C LEU A 92 3.06 2.95 -15.73
N GLY A 93 2.95 1.93 -16.57
CA GLY A 93 2.15 2.00 -17.79
C GLY A 93 0.64 1.76 -17.58
N GLU A 94 -0.16 1.94 -18.64
CA GLU A 94 -1.63 1.81 -18.59
C GLU A 94 -2.14 0.47 -18.04
N ARG A 95 -1.37 -0.60 -18.22
CA ARG A 95 -1.73 -1.96 -17.75
C ARG A 95 -1.45 -2.18 -16.27
N SER A 96 -0.61 -1.36 -15.67
CA SER A 96 -0.23 -1.44 -14.25
C SER A 96 0.04 -0.04 -13.68
N PRO A 97 -0.96 0.86 -13.70
CA PRO A 97 -0.82 2.19 -13.13
C PRO A 97 -0.62 2.11 -11.61
N ALA A 98 -0.16 3.19 -10.99
CA ALA A 98 -0.20 3.29 -9.54
C ALA A 98 -1.65 3.44 -9.05
N ASP A 99 -1.97 2.77 -7.95
CA ASP A 99 -3.33 2.72 -7.41
C ASP A 99 -3.78 4.14 -7.00
N VAL A 100 -2.96 4.81 -6.18
CA VAL A 100 -3.13 6.22 -5.78
C VAL A 100 -1.78 6.92 -5.78
N ALA A 101 -1.77 8.23 -6.04
CA ALA A 101 -0.58 9.07 -5.88
C ALA A 101 -0.93 10.48 -5.40
N ILE A 102 0.04 11.14 -4.76
CA ILE A 102 0.02 12.60 -4.56
C ILE A 102 0.89 13.22 -5.65
N VAL A 103 0.31 14.15 -6.41
CA VAL A 103 0.90 14.70 -7.64
C VAL A 103 0.66 16.20 -7.76
N LYS A 104 1.55 16.92 -8.44
CA LYS A 104 1.45 18.38 -8.62
C LYS A 104 0.36 18.79 -9.62
N THR A 105 -0.03 17.90 -10.53
CA THR A 105 -1.07 18.18 -11.54
C THR A 105 -2.24 17.21 -11.40
N PRO A 106 -3.49 17.62 -11.66
CA PRO A 106 -4.66 16.75 -11.50
C PRO A 106 -4.85 15.74 -12.66
N LYS A 107 -3.80 15.45 -13.44
CA LYS A 107 -3.85 14.60 -14.64
C LYS A 107 -3.56 13.15 -14.32
N ARG A 108 -4.09 12.21 -15.09
CA ARG A 108 -3.77 10.78 -14.93
C ARG A 108 -2.33 10.46 -15.36
N GLU A 109 -1.92 11.01 -16.50
CA GLU A 109 -0.57 10.93 -17.03
C GLU A 109 0.31 11.95 -16.31
N GLN A 110 1.44 11.49 -15.77
CA GLN A 110 2.37 12.29 -14.98
C GLN A 110 3.78 12.13 -15.50
N LYS A 111 4.56 13.19 -15.32
CA LYS A 111 6.02 13.09 -15.38
C LYS A 111 6.57 12.73 -14.00
N PRO A 112 7.76 12.11 -13.92
CA PRO A 112 8.35 11.75 -12.62
C PRO A 112 8.47 12.92 -11.64
N GLU A 113 8.86 14.10 -12.13
CA GLU A 113 9.02 15.32 -11.31
C GLU A 113 7.72 15.88 -10.72
N ASP A 114 6.57 15.45 -11.23
CA ASP A 114 5.25 15.85 -10.75
C ASP A 114 4.70 14.90 -9.67
N ILE A 115 5.37 13.77 -9.41
CA ILE A 115 4.92 12.77 -8.44
C ILE A 115 5.62 13.00 -7.10
N LEU A 116 4.83 13.32 -6.06
CA LEU A 116 5.33 13.52 -4.70
C LEU A 116 5.30 12.24 -3.86
N LEU A 117 4.36 11.34 -4.12
CA LEU A 117 4.20 10.08 -3.40
C LEU A 117 3.43 9.07 -4.23
N LEU A 118 3.93 7.82 -4.28
CA LEU A 118 3.20 6.68 -4.82
C LEU A 118 2.63 5.82 -3.70
N VAL A 119 1.38 5.40 -3.86
CA VAL A 119 0.65 4.61 -2.87
C VAL A 119 0.07 3.36 -3.52
N GLU A 120 0.57 2.20 -3.10
CA GLU A 120 0.00 0.91 -3.46
C GLU A 120 -1.06 0.49 -2.43
N VAL A 121 -2.30 0.27 -2.88
CA VAL A 121 -3.42 -0.08 -2.01
C VAL A 121 -3.57 -1.61 -1.96
N LYS A 122 -3.52 -2.16 -0.75
CA LYS A 122 -3.57 -3.61 -0.48
C LYS A 122 -4.57 -3.89 0.64
N MET A 123 -5.72 -3.23 0.56
CA MET A 123 -6.85 -3.38 1.47
C MET A 123 -7.82 -4.47 0.98
N SER A 124 -8.58 -5.04 1.90
CA SER A 124 -9.66 -5.98 1.59
C SER A 124 -10.75 -5.94 2.65
N ILE A 125 -11.81 -6.74 2.50
CA ILE A 125 -12.69 -7.07 3.63
C ILE A 125 -11.86 -7.77 4.71
N VAL A 126 -12.01 -7.35 5.96
CA VAL A 126 -11.25 -7.83 7.13
C VAL A 126 -12.14 -8.70 8.01
N TRP A 127 -13.39 -8.29 8.20
CA TRP A 127 -14.33 -9.01 9.07
C TRP A 127 -15.17 -10.01 8.28
N ASN A 128 -15.69 -11.01 8.98
CA ASN A 128 -16.67 -11.92 8.43
C ASN A 128 -18.07 -11.31 8.62
N TRP A 129 -18.74 -11.05 7.50
CA TRP A 129 -20.08 -10.51 7.47
C TRP A 129 -21.07 -11.57 7.02
N GLU A 130 -22.22 -11.62 7.68
CA GLU A 130 -23.39 -12.35 7.23
C GLU A 130 -24.40 -11.36 6.67
N TYR A 131 -24.90 -11.65 5.46
CA TYR A 131 -25.93 -10.86 4.82
C TYR A 131 -27.28 -11.58 4.89
N HIS A 132 -28.32 -10.83 5.24
CA HIS A 132 -29.69 -11.31 5.34
C HIS A 132 -30.53 -10.68 4.22
N PRO A 133 -30.73 -11.34 3.06
CA PRO A 133 -31.40 -10.73 1.92
C PRO A 133 -32.83 -10.26 2.20
N GLU A 134 -33.54 -10.91 3.11
CA GLU A 134 -34.93 -10.59 3.46
C GLU A 134 -35.07 -9.23 4.16
N SER A 135 -34.11 -8.87 5.02
CA SER A 135 -34.11 -7.58 5.74
C SER A 135 -33.13 -6.56 5.17
N GLY A 136 -32.16 -7.00 4.37
CA GLY A 136 -31.03 -6.19 3.91
C GLY A 136 -29.95 -5.96 4.97
N ASP A 137 -30.01 -6.67 6.10
CA ASP A 137 -29.10 -6.47 7.22
C ASP A 137 -27.73 -7.15 7.02
N LEU A 138 -26.73 -6.60 7.72
CA LEU A 138 -25.34 -7.06 7.71
C LEU A 138 -24.82 -7.20 9.14
N ASP A 139 -24.61 -8.45 9.53
CA ASP A 139 -24.11 -8.82 10.85
C ASP A 139 -22.63 -9.21 10.79
N CYS A 140 -21.81 -8.57 11.62
CA CYS A 140 -20.41 -8.93 11.76
C CYS A 140 -20.29 -10.15 12.69
N ILE A 141 -20.05 -11.31 12.12
CA ILE A 141 -19.99 -12.60 12.84
C ILE A 141 -18.58 -12.98 13.31
N GLY A 142 -17.56 -12.16 13.00
CA GLY A 142 -16.23 -12.26 13.60
C GLY A 142 -15.12 -11.53 12.84
N ASP A 143 -13.94 -11.45 13.43
CA ASP A 143 -12.73 -10.90 12.80
C ASP A 143 -12.00 -11.92 11.89
N PHE A 144 -10.87 -11.48 11.31
CA PHE A 144 -10.09 -12.28 10.37
C PHE A 144 -9.51 -13.58 10.97
N THR A 145 -9.51 -13.72 12.29
CA THR A 145 -9.08 -14.95 12.96
C THR A 145 -10.19 -16.00 13.03
N THR A 146 -11.43 -15.66 12.67
CA THR A 146 -12.59 -16.56 12.72
C THR A 146 -12.91 -17.24 11.39
N HIS A 147 -12.36 -16.72 10.29
CA HIS A 147 -12.61 -17.21 8.93
C HIS A 147 -11.37 -17.80 8.24
N GLN A 148 -11.57 -18.50 7.13
CA GLN A 148 -10.49 -19.19 6.40
C GLN A 148 -9.67 -18.29 5.47
N GLY A 149 -10.20 -17.11 5.11
CA GLY A 149 -9.49 -16.15 4.26
C GLY A 149 -8.34 -15.44 4.98
N ASN A 150 -7.29 -15.08 4.24
CA ASN A 150 -6.27 -14.14 4.70
C ASN A 150 -6.50 -12.78 4.01
N PRO A 151 -6.93 -11.75 4.75
CA PRO A 151 -7.21 -10.43 4.20
C PRO A 151 -5.94 -9.59 4.05
N GLY A 152 -5.98 -8.66 3.10
CA GLY A 152 -4.96 -7.63 2.88
C GLY A 152 -3.52 -8.15 2.93
N LEU A 153 -2.73 -7.53 3.81
CA LEU A 153 -1.29 -7.77 3.97
C LEU A 153 -0.96 -9.06 4.73
N LEU A 154 -1.95 -9.77 5.28
CA LEU A 154 -1.75 -11.12 5.82
C LEU A 154 -1.53 -12.16 4.72
N ARG A 155 -1.78 -11.80 3.46
CA ARG A 155 -1.61 -12.69 2.32
C ARG A 155 -0.25 -12.49 1.65
N SER A 156 0.51 -13.56 1.50
CA SER A 156 1.86 -13.52 0.93
C SER A 156 1.91 -13.00 -0.51
N ASP A 157 1.00 -13.39 -1.40
CA ASP A 157 1.01 -12.88 -2.78
C ASP A 157 0.68 -11.39 -2.84
N THR A 158 -0.19 -10.88 -1.95
CA THR A 158 -0.45 -9.44 -1.83
C THR A 158 0.84 -8.67 -1.48
N MET A 159 1.59 -9.16 -0.48
CA MET A 159 2.89 -8.57 -0.10
C MET A 159 3.89 -8.62 -1.26
N LEU A 160 4.02 -9.77 -1.92
CA LEU A 160 4.97 -9.96 -3.02
C LEU A 160 4.63 -9.09 -4.24
N LYS A 161 3.34 -8.88 -4.55
CA LYS A 161 2.91 -7.99 -5.63
C LYS A 161 3.31 -6.53 -5.35
N ALA A 162 3.06 -6.04 -4.13
CA ALA A 162 3.44 -4.69 -3.74
C ALA A 162 4.97 -4.48 -3.79
N ILE A 163 5.74 -5.47 -3.30
CA ILE A 163 7.20 -5.47 -3.38
C ILE A 163 7.67 -5.49 -4.84
N GLY A 164 7.12 -6.39 -5.65
CA GLY A 164 7.49 -6.54 -7.06
C GLY A 164 7.25 -5.27 -7.87
N LYS A 165 6.09 -4.63 -7.70
CA LYS A 165 5.77 -3.35 -8.36
C LYS A 165 6.73 -2.23 -7.92
N SER A 166 7.03 -2.15 -6.62
CA SER A 166 7.97 -1.16 -6.09
C SER A 166 9.38 -1.35 -6.63
N ILE A 167 9.86 -2.60 -6.71
CA ILE A 167 11.15 -2.91 -7.33
C ILE A 167 11.14 -2.51 -8.81
N ASN A 168 10.07 -2.83 -9.55
CA ASN A 168 9.95 -2.45 -10.96
C ASN A 168 10.11 -0.94 -11.17
N ILE A 169 9.44 -0.13 -10.34
CA ILE A 169 9.57 1.33 -10.35
C ILE A 169 11.03 1.74 -10.10
N ARG A 170 11.65 1.21 -9.04
CA ARG A 170 13.03 1.54 -8.64
C ARG A 170 14.08 1.20 -9.70
N VAL A 171 13.84 0.18 -10.53
CA VAL A 171 14.78 -0.24 -11.58
C VAL A 171 14.45 0.33 -12.96
N SER A 172 13.32 1.03 -13.13
CA SER A 172 12.90 1.57 -14.42
C SER A 172 13.72 2.80 -14.86
N GLY A 173 14.29 3.54 -13.92
CA GLY A 173 15.16 4.68 -14.22
C GLY A 173 15.47 5.55 -13.01
N TYR A 174 16.47 6.42 -13.15
CA TYR A 174 16.91 7.32 -12.07
C TYR A 174 15.88 8.37 -11.70
N GLN A 175 14.95 8.69 -12.59
CA GLN A 175 13.86 9.63 -12.32
C GLN A 175 12.93 9.14 -11.19
N SER A 176 12.91 7.83 -10.92
CA SER A 176 12.17 7.25 -9.79
C SER A 176 12.88 7.37 -8.44
N SER A 177 14.16 7.77 -8.42
CA SER A 177 15.02 7.65 -7.23
C SER A 177 14.52 8.45 -6.04
N LYS A 178 13.93 9.62 -6.31
CA LYS A 178 13.41 10.55 -5.31
C LYS A 178 11.96 10.32 -4.95
N ILE A 179 11.22 9.53 -5.74
CA ILE A 179 9.79 9.32 -5.52
C ILE A 179 9.62 8.32 -4.36
N PRO A 180 8.99 8.71 -3.24
CA PRO A 180 8.66 7.79 -2.17
C PRO A 180 7.53 6.84 -2.58
N ILE A 181 7.60 5.60 -2.11
CA ILE A 181 6.62 4.55 -2.36
C ILE A 181 6.17 3.98 -1.02
N ILE A 182 4.88 3.98 -0.77
CA ILE A 182 4.29 3.35 0.42
C ILE A 182 3.27 2.30 0.01
N VAL A 183 2.98 1.38 0.94
CA VAL A 183 1.91 0.40 0.80
C VAL A 183 0.89 0.64 1.91
N ILE A 184 -0.37 0.84 1.56
CA ILE A 184 -1.46 0.98 2.54
C ILE A 184 -2.36 -0.24 2.49
N GLY A 185 -2.51 -0.90 3.64
CA GLY A 185 -3.46 -1.98 3.88
C GLY A 185 -4.36 -1.67 5.08
N ASN A 186 -5.14 -2.65 5.52
CA ASN A 186 -6.06 -2.53 6.65
C ASN A 186 -6.02 -3.73 7.59
N THR A 187 -4.89 -4.44 7.59
CA THR A 187 -4.60 -5.61 8.43
C THR A 187 -3.18 -5.51 8.99
N PRO A 188 -2.88 -6.23 10.09
CA PRO A 188 -1.50 -6.54 10.44
C PRO A 188 -0.78 -7.33 9.34
N ILE A 189 0.52 -7.55 9.51
CA ILE A 189 1.33 -8.43 8.64
C ILE A 189 1.72 -9.72 9.36
N MET A 190 2.05 -10.78 8.62
CA MET A 190 2.55 -12.01 9.24
C MET A 190 3.94 -11.78 9.84
N LYS A 191 4.24 -12.46 10.96
CA LYS A 191 5.55 -12.40 11.64
C LYS A 191 6.74 -12.69 10.71
N THR A 192 6.55 -13.56 9.72
CA THR A 192 7.54 -13.90 8.70
C THR A 192 7.96 -12.71 7.83
N TYR A 193 7.13 -11.66 7.74
CA TYR A 193 7.44 -10.44 6.98
C TYR A 193 8.07 -9.32 7.81
N TYR A 194 8.16 -9.43 9.13
CA TYR A 194 8.62 -8.32 9.99
C TYR A 194 10.02 -7.84 9.60
N LYS A 195 10.99 -8.77 9.51
CA LYS A 195 12.35 -8.46 9.07
C LYS A 195 12.39 -7.95 7.63
N LYS A 196 11.48 -8.45 6.78
CA LYS A 196 11.46 -8.11 5.35
C LYS A 196 10.99 -6.67 5.13
N VAL A 197 9.92 -6.23 5.79
CA VAL A 197 9.42 -4.86 5.66
C VAL A 197 10.41 -3.83 6.23
N ASP A 198 11.08 -4.18 7.34
CA ASP A 198 12.14 -3.35 7.92
C ASP A 198 13.33 -3.22 6.94
N PHE A 199 13.73 -4.33 6.31
CA PHE A 199 14.78 -4.32 5.30
C PHE A 199 14.39 -3.50 4.06
N LEU A 200 13.16 -3.63 3.56
CA LEU A 200 12.67 -2.89 2.39
C LEU A 200 12.68 -1.37 2.63
N LYS A 201 12.28 -0.94 3.84
CA LYS A 201 12.37 0.45 4.28
C LYS A 201 13.80 0.94 4.34
N LYS A 202 14.68 0.18 5.01
CA LYS A 202 16.10 0.53 5.11
C LYS A 202 16.79 0.60 3.75
N ALA A 203 16.44 -0.28 2.82
CA ALA A 203 16.97 -0.30 1.48
C ALA A 203 16.39 0.80 0.56
N GLY A 204 15.38 1.54 1.02
CA GLY A 204 14.72 2.59 0.24
C GLY A 204 13.78 2.08 -0.87
N ILE A 205 13.47 0.78 -0.88
CA ILE A 205 12.59 0.19 -1.91
C ILE A 205 11.13 0.62 -1.66
N ILE A 206 10.66 0.53 -0.42
CA ILE A 206 9.33 0.96 0.06
C ILE A 206 9.52 1.69 1.39
N GLN A 207 9.08 2.93 1.50
CA GLN A 207 9.28 3.79 2.66
C GLN A 207 8.42 3.39 3.88
N GLY A 208 7.33 2.64 3.67
CA GLY A 208 6.56 2.06 4.76
C GLY A 208 5.37 1.23 4.32
N PHE A 209 5.00 0.27 5.17
CA PHE A 209 3.74 -0.46 5.10
C PHE A 209 2.82 0.05 6.22
N TYR A 210 1.68 0.63 5.86
CA TYR A 210 0.74 1.22 6.82
C TYR A 210 -0.56 0.44 6.87
N SER A 211 -1.01 0.06 8.06
CA SER A 211 -2.38 -0.43 8.27
C SER A 211 -3.25 0.70 8.78
N VAL A 212 -4.21 1.16 7.99
CA VAL A 212 -5.16 2.24 8.36
C VAL A 212 -6.40 1.73 9.08
N ASN A 213 -6.31 0.56 9.72
CA ASN A 213 -7.34 -0.02 10.57
C ASN A 213 -6.79 -0.12 12.01
N PRO A 214 -7.27 0.74 12.95
CA PRO A 214 -6.81 0.72 14.34
C PRO A 214 -7.19 -0.56 15.09
N ASN A 215 -8.35 -1.13 14.78
CA ASN A 215 -8.97 -2.22 15.54
C ASN A 215 -9.37 -3.40 14.63
N PRO A 216 -8.41 -4.08 13.96
CA PRO A 216 -8.71 -5.16 13.03
C PRO A 216 -9.13 -6.47 13.70
N LEU A 217 -9.09 -6.55 15.03
CA LEU A 217 -9.44 -7.73 15.83
C LEU A 217 -10.49 -7.39 16.87
N ASP A 218 -11.40 -8.33 17.13
CA ASP A 218 -12.44 -8.18 18.16
C ASP A 218 -11.87 -8.35 19.58
N LYS A 219 -10.73 -9.03 19.70
CA LYS A 219 -10.05 -9.28 20.97
C LYS A 219 -8.58 -8.87 20.91
N PRO A 220 -7.99 -8.41 22.03
CA PRO A 220 -6.57 -8.13 22.12
C PRO A 220 -5.73 -9.36 21.70
N SER A 221 -4.71 -9.14 20.87
CA SER A 221 -3.85 -10.20 20.37
C SER A 221 -2.46 -9.67 20.06
N LYS A 222 -1.44 -10.50 20.31
CA LYS A 222 -0.05 -10.23 19.92
C LYS A 222 0.14 -10.13 18.41
N ASN A 223 -0.84 -10.61 17.63
CA ASN A 223 -0.82 -10.52 16.17
C ASN A 223 -1.29 -9.14 15.65
N ASN A 224 -1.86 -8.28 16.50
CA ASN A 224 -2.20 -6.89 16.17
C ASN A 224 -1.08 -5.95 16.63
N ILE A 225 0.09 -6.09 16.01
CA ILE A 225 1.26 -5.27 16.35
C ILE A 225 1.04 -3.80 15.96
N LYS A 226 1.59 -2.89 16.77
CA LYS A 226 1.64 -1.45 16.45
C LYS A 226 2.68 -1.16 15.37
N SER A 227 3.86 -1.76 15.47
CA SER A 227 4.94 -1.58 14.51
C SER A 227 5.92 -2.76 14.54
N THR A 228 6.74 -2.85 13.51
CA THR A 228 7.97 -3.63 13.52
C THR A 228 9.13 -2.83 14.16
N PRO A 229 10.23 -3.48 14.58
CA PRO A 229 11.35 -2.80 15.26
C PRO A 229 11.89 -1.57 14.53
N GLU A 230 12.11 -1.65 13.21
CA GLU A 230 12.61 -0.52 12.40
C GLU A 230 11.47 0.31 11.79
N LYS A 231 10.23 0.09 12.24
CA LYS A 231 9.02 0.76 11.74
C LYS A 231 8.86 0.63 10.22
N GLY A 232 9.28 -0.48 9.63
CA GLY A 232 8.95 -0.88 8.26
C GLY A 232 7.46 -1.13 8.07
N PHE A 233 6.78 -1.57 9.13
CA PHE A 233 5.33 -1.59 9.24
C PHE A 233 4.86 -0.73 10.41
N LEU A 234 3.71 -0.06 10.24
CA LEU A 234 3.01 0.73 11.25
C LEU A 234 1.49 0.54 11.14
N ARG A 235 0.82 0.26 12.26
CA ARG A 235 -0.64 0.41 12.39
C ARG A 235 -0.94 1.85 12.77
N VAL A 236 -1.74 2.53 11.97
CA VAL A 236 -2.20 3.89 12.22
C VAL A 236 -3.41 3.84 13.15
N ASP A 237 -3.31 4.50 14.30
CA ASP A 237 -4.43 4.57 15.26
C ASP A 237 -5.19 5.91 15.18
N LYS A 238 -4.54 6.95 14.63
CA LYS A 238 -5.12 8.30 14.44
C LYS A 238 -4.71 8.84 13.07
N ILE A 239 -5.58 9.63 12.43
CA ILE A 239 -5.30 10.17 11.09
C ILE A 239 -4.02 11.03 11.06
N ASN A 240 -3.79 11.86 12.07
CA ASN A 240 -2.58 12.68 12.16
C ASN A 240 -1.30 11.83 12.24
N GLU A 241 -1.37 10.60 12.77
CA GLU A 241 -0.21 9.70 12.73
C GLU A 241 0.15 9.32 11.29
N LEU A 242 -0.85 9.07 10.43
CA LEU A 242 -0.59 8.84 9.01
C LEU A 242 -0.01 10.10 8.37
N TYR A 243 -0.67 11.24 8.52
CA TYR A 243 -0.28 12.48 7.84
C TYR A 243 1.13 12.92 8.23
N ASN A 244 1.47 12.99 9.52
CA ASN A 244 2.81 13.39 9.96
C ASN A 244 3.91 12.44 9.44
N ASN A 245 3.62 11.13 9.32
CA ASN A 245 4.58 10.19 8.75
C ASN A 245 4.75 10.39 7.24
N LEU A 246 3.67 10.67 6.51
CA LEU A 246 3.72 10.88 5.07
C LEU A 246 4.33 12.23 4.70
N GLU A 247 3.99 13.29 5.43
CA GLU A 247 4.61 14.62 5.32
C GLU A 247 6.13 14.51 5.46
N HIS A 248 6.59 13.87 6.54
CA HIS A 248 8.02 13.64 6.74
C HIS A 248 8.68 12.86 5.60
N ILE A 249 8.00 11.86 5.02
CA ILE A 249 8.52 11.07 3.88
C ILE A 249 8.59 11.91 2.59
N ILE A 250 7.60 12.79 2.35
CA ILE A 250 7.52 13.63 1.15
C ILE A 250 8.57 14.74 1.21
N GLU A 251 8.79 15.32 2.39
CA GLU A 251 9.75 16.42 2.60
C GLU A 251 11.21 15.96 2.68
N GLU A 252 11.46 14.69 2.99
CA GLU A 252 12.81 14.15 3.02
C GLU A 252 13.40 14.10 1.60
N ASP A 253 14.47 14.86 1.33
CA ASP A 253 15.24 14.77 0.08
C ASP A 253 16.12 13.50 0.09
N LYS A 254 15.46 12.34 0.11
CA LYS A 254 16.10 11.03 0.03
C LYS A 254 16.20 10.60 -1.42
N GLU A 255 17.33 9.98 -1.74
CA GLU A 255 17.58 9.42 -3.05
C GLU A 255 17.88 7.92 -2.96
N PHE A 256 17.05 7.11 -3.62
CA PHE A 256 17.34 5.69 -3.80
C PHE A 256 18.47 5.48 -4.81
N PHE A 257 19.44 4.65 -4.46
CA PHE A 257 20.49 4.21 -5.36
C PHE A 257 20.79 2.72 -5.16
N SER A 258 21.11 2.03 -6.25
CA SER A 258 21.54 0.63 -6.22
C SER A 258 22.46 0.33 -7.40
N SER A 259 23.44 -0.55 -7.20
CA SER A 259 24.35 -1.02 -8.24
C SER A 259 25.07 -2.30 -7.78
N MET A 260 25.58 -3.08 -8.72
CA MET A 260 26.42 -4.26 -8.46
C MET A 260 27.79 -4.07 -9.12
N LEU A 261 28.80 -3.73 -8.32
CA LEU A 261 30.15 -3.42 -8.80
C LEU A 261 31.23 -4.21 -8.03
N PRO A 262 32.38 -4.53 -8.66
CA PRO A 262 33.55 -4.99 -7.94
C PRO A 262 34.01 -3.98 -6.89
N LYS A 263 34.49 -4.46 -5.73
CA LYS A 263 34.95 -3.59 -4.62
C LYS A 263 36.00 -2.56 -5.07
N LYS A 264 36.90 -2.95 -5.99
CA LYS A 264 37.92 -2.05 -6.55
C LYS A 264 37.30 -0.85 -7.26
N GLU A 265 36.27 -1.08 -8.06
CA GLU A 265 35.60 -0.03 -8.82
C GLU A 265 34.75 0.87 -7.92
N LEU A 266 34.02 0.27 -6.96
CA LEU A 266 33.31 1.04 -5.94
C LEU A 266 34.26 1.94 -5.14
N GLY A 267 35.44 1.43 -4.76
CA GLY A 267 36.48 2.21 -4.08
C GLY A 267 36.98 3.39 -4.92
N ARG A 268 37.19 3.18 -6.22
CA ARG A 268 37.58 4.24 -7.17
C ARG A 268 36.52 5.33 -7.27
N ILE A 269 35.25 4.96 -7.37
CA ILE A 269 34.13 5.92 -7.41
C ILE A 269 34.09 6.77 -6.14
N ILE A 270 34.22 6.15 -4.96
CA ILE A 270 34.26 6.84 -3.67
C ILE A 270 35.43 7.84 -3.62
N GLU A 271 36.62 7.42 -4.07
CA GLU A 271 37.81 8.27 -4.08
C GLU A 271 37.61 9.52 -4.95
N VAL A 272 37.07 9.36 -6.16
CA VAL A 272 36.82 10.47 -7.08
C VAL A 272 35.75 11.40 -6.52
N ALA A 273 34.63 10.86 -6.05
CA ALA A 273 33.54 11.65 -5.49
C ALA A 273 33.98 12.46 -4.27
N ASN A 274 34.84 11.90 -3.41
CA ASN A 274 35.32 12.57 -2.19
C ASN A 274 36.18 13.82 -2.45
N ARG A 275 36.60 14.08 -3.69
CA ARG A 275 37.35 15.29 -4.08
C ARG A 275 36.44 16.53 -4.19
N GLU A 276 35.13 16.36 -4.24
CA GLU A 276 34.17 17.46 -4.29
C GLU A 276 34.14 18.26 -2.97
N PRO A 277 33.83 19.56 -2.99
CA PRO A 277 34.05 20.45 -1.85
C PRO A 277 32.99 20.34 -0.73
N THR A 278 31.80 19.83 -1.03
CA THR A 278 30.69 19.70 -0.06
C THR A 278 30.13 18.28 -0.04
N TYR A 279 29.45 17.88 1.04
CA TYR A 279 28.87 16.53 1.13
C TYR A 279 27.81 16.26 0.07
N GLU A 280 27.01 17.26 -0.27
CA GLU A 280 25.99 17.20 -1.31
C GLU A 280 26.64 16.95 -2.67
N LYS A 281 27.65 17.75 -3.04
CA LYS A 281 28.40 17.54 -4.30
C LYS A 281 29.12 16.21 -4.34
N LYS A 282 29.65 15.73 -3.20
CA LYS A 282 30.23 14.38 -3.08
C LYS A 282 29.17 13.32 -3.38
N ALA A 283 27.95 13.45 -2.83
CA ALA A 283 26.85 12.52 -3.09
C ALA A 283 26.40 12.57 -4.56
N GLU A 284 26.19 13.76 -5.12
CA GLU A 284 25.84 13.96 -6.54
C GLU A 284 26.89 13.33 -7.46
N LYS A 285 28.18 13.60 -7.23
CA LYS A 285 29.28 13.04 -8.02
C LYS A 285 29.34 11.52 -7.88
N PHE A 286 29.19 11.00 -6.67
CA PHE A 286 29.12 9.56 -6.41
C PHE A 286 28.00 8.91 -7.22
N LEU A 287 26.80 9.50 -7.21
CA LEU A 287 25.65 8.98 -7.94
C LEU A 287 25.85 9.05 -9.45
N ILE A 288 26.34 10.17 -10.01
CA ILE A 288 26.66 10.29 -11.44
C ILE A 288 27.61 9.18 -11.88
N LEU A 289 28.69 8.96 -11.12
CA LEU A 289 29.68 7.92 -11.40
C LEU A 289 29.09 6.50 -11.26
N LEU A 290 28.30 6.26 -10.21
CA LEU A 290 27.64 4.96 -9.97
C LEU A 290 26.68 4.57 -11.11
N ARG A 291 26.05 5.58 -11.72
CA ARG A 291 25.12 5.45 -12.83
C ARG A 291 25.80 5.24 -14.18
N GLY A 292 27.12 5.40 -14.24
CA GLY A 292 27.87 5.35 -15.50
C GLY A 292 27.57 6.53 -16.42
N ILE A 293 26.97 7.62 -15.91
CA ILE A 293 26.75 8.85 -16.66
C ILE A 293 28.14 9.48 -16.82
N LYS A 294 28.69 9.42 -18.03
CA LYS A 294 29.89 10.18 -18.37
C LYS A 294 29.47 11.65 -18.39
N ASN A 295 30.19 12.49 -17.65
CA ASN A 295 30.12 13.93 -17.86
C ASN A 295 30.47 14.17 -19.34
N GLU A 296 29.51 14.65 -20.13
CA GLU A 296 29.82 15.37 -21.37
C GLU A 296 30.54 16.68 -21.03
#